data_AF-U4KML9-F1
#
_entry.id   AF-U4KML9-F1
#
_cell.length_a   1.000
_cell.length_b   1.000
_cell.length_c   1.000
_cell.angle_alpha   90.00
_cell.angle_beta   90.00
_cell.angle_gamma   90.00
#
_symmetry.space_group_name_H-M   'P 1'
#
loop_
_entity.id
_entity.type
_entity.pdbx_description
1 polymer ?
#
loop_
_entity_poly.entity_id
_entity_poly.type
_entity_poly.pdbx_seq_one_letter_code
_entity_poly.pdbx_strand_id
1 'polypeptide(L)'
;MKNALVIVLNDVKYLDDILSSFIELGVGGATIIDSQGMASAIVNGKAQNVPLFGSLKKLLEGSHPYNKTLFAVIEGTELLEKTIKEIQEILFDHKGPGAGFMFTIPVGNIMKLGNN
;
A
#
# COMPACT_ATOMS: atom_id res chain seq x y z
N MET A 1 -13.51 17.56 -3.42
CA MET A 1 -12.08 17.67 -3.06
C MET A 1 -11.32 16.53 -3.71
N LYS A 2 -10.02 16.69 -3.95
CA LYS A 2 -9.16 15.67 -4.55
C LYS A 2 -8.24 15.13 -3.47
N ASN A 3 -8.12 13.81 -3.37
CA ASN A 3 -7.21 13.17 -2.41
C ASN A 3 -6.37 12.12 -3.12
N ALA A 4 -5.11 12.00 -2.72
CA ALA A 4 -4.32 10.83 -3.01
C ALA A 4 -4.66 9.78 -1.95
N LEU A 5 -5.22 8.65 -2.37
CA LEU A 5 -5.29 7.44 -1.56
C LEU A 5 -3.93 6.75 -1.65
N VAL A 6 -3.29 6.58 -0.49
CA VAL A 6 -2.03 5.86 -0.34
C VAL A 6 -2.33 4.55 0.36
N ILE A 7 -1.91 3.43 -0.23
CA ILE A 7 -2.08 2.09 0.32
C ILE A 7 -0.70 1.50 0.51
N VAL A 8 -0.36 1.10 1.72
CA VAL A 8 0.83 0.31 2.04
C VAL A 8 0.37 -1.13 2.20
N LEU A 9 0.63 -1.96 1.21
CA LEU A 9 0.22 -3.37 1.16
C LEU A 9 1.41 -4.27 1.53
N ASN A 10 1.25 -5.03 2.61
CA ASN A 10 2.27 -5.99 3.06
C ASN A 10 2.05 -7.36 2.39
N ASP A 11 0.80 -7.79 2.24
CA ASP A 11 0.46 -9.05 1.59
C ASP A 11 0.10 -8.80 0.11
N VAL A 12 1.10 -8.95 -0.75
CA VAL A 12 0.99 -8.63 -2.18
C VAL A 12 0.04 -9.56 -2.94
N LYS A 13 -0.45 -10.64 -2.34
CA LYS A 13 -1.43 -11.53 -2.99
C LYS A 13 -2.77 -10.83 -3.28
N TYR A 14 -3.09 -9.77 -2.54
CA TYR A 14 -4.30 -8.96 -2.73
C TYR A 14 -4.12 -7.84 -3.76
N LEU A 15 -2.92 -7.68 -4.33
CA LEU A 15 -2.63 -6.57 -5.23
C LEU A 15 -3.56 -6.57 -6.45
N ASP A 16 -3.74 -7.73 -7.08
CA ASP A 16 -4.53 -7.85 -8.31
C ASP A 16 -6.02 -7.60 -8.05
N ASP A 17 -6.54 -8.04 -6.91
CA ASP A 17 -7.93 -7.77 -6.49
C ASP A 17 -8.15 -6.27 -6.25
N ILE A 18 -7.21 -5.61 -5.56
CA ILE A 18 -7.26 -4.16 -5.34
C ILE A 18 -7.23 -3.41 -6.68
N LEU A 19 -6.33 -3.78 -7.60
CA LEU A 19 -6.24 -3.13 -8.92
C LEU A 19 -7.49 -3.40 -9.77
N SER A 20 -8.10 -4.58 -9.66
CA SER A 20 -9.35 -4.91 -10.34
C SER A 20 -10.49 -4.03 -9.83
N SER A 21 -10.62 -3.85 -8.51
CA SER A 21 -11.62 -2.95 -7.92
C SER A 21 -11.47 -1.49 -8.38
N PHE A 22 -10.23 -1.03 -8.61
CA PHE A 22 -9.98 0.31 -9.15
C PHE A 22 -10.58 0.47 -10.54
N ILE A 23 -10.44 -0.54 -11.40
CA ILE A 23 -11.03 -0.54 -12.74
C ILE A 23 -12.57 -0.56 -12.64
N GLU A 24 -13.13 -1.43 -11.81
CA GLU A 24 -14.58 -1.58 -11.63
C GLU A 24 -15.25 -0.31 -11.10
N LEU A 25 -14.61 0.37 -10.16
CA LEU A 25 -15.11 1.61 -9.57
C LEU A 25 -14.83 2.86 -10.44
N GLY A 26 -14.05 2.73 -11.51
CA GLY A 26 -13.69 3.85 -12.39
C GLY A 26 -12.61 4.78 -11.81
N VAL A 27 -11.72 4.26 -10.95
CA VAL A 27 -10.51 4.96 -10.52
C VAL A 27 -9.58 5.10 -11.72
N GLY A 28 -9.24 6.35 -12.09
CA GLY A 28 -8.54 6.66 -13.34
C GLY A 28 -7.10 6.13 -13.47
N GLY A 29 -6.53 5.59 -12.39
CA GLY A 29 -5.23 4.95 -12.40
C GLY A 29 -4.55 4.94 -11.03
N ALA A 30 -3.50 4.14 -10.92
CA ALA A 30 -2.64 4.10 -9.74
C ALA A 30 -1.17 3.93 -10.14
N THR A 31 -0.26 4.49 -9.34
CA THR A 31 1.18 4.22 -9.42
C THR A 31 1.56 3.26 -8.31
N ILE A 32 2.36 2.24 -8.63
CA ILE A 32 2.78 1.21 -7.69
C ILE A 32 4.30 1.33 -7.50
N ILE A 33 4.74 1.33 -6.25
CA ILE A 33 6.15 1.41 -5.86
C ILE A 33 6.53 0.18 -5.04
N ASP A 34 7.68 -0.43 -5.36
CA ASP A 34 8.31 -1.42 -4.48
C ASP A 34 8.81 -0.74 -3.21
N SER A 35 8.29 -1.17 -2.06
CA SER A 35 8.61 -0.56 -0.76
C SER A 35 9.05 -1.60 0.25
N GLN A 36 9.54 -1.15 1.41
CA GLN A 36 9.93 -2.03 2.52
C GLN A 36 9.44 -1.45 3.83
N GLY A 37 8.99 -2.33 4.73
CA GLY A 37 8.77 -1.97 6.12
C GLY A 37 10.09 -1.73 6.86
N MET A 38 10.05 -0.88 7.89
CA MET A 38 11.22 -0.54 8.71
C MET A 38 11.93 -1.78 9.28
N ALA A 39 11.16 -2.77 9.73
CA ALA A 39 11.70 -4.00 10.30
C ALA A 39 12.53 -4.79 9.28
N SER A 40 12.01 -4.95 8.06
CA SER A 40 12.73 -5.57 6.93
C SER A 40 13.99 -4.77 6.58
N ALA A 41 13.89 -3.44 6.49
CA ALA A 41 15.02 -2.58 6.14
C ALA A 41 16.17 -2.64 7.17
N ILE A 42 15.87 -2.76 8.47
CA ILE A 42 16.88 -2.87 9.53
C ILE A 42 17.60 -4.21 9.48
N VAL A 43 16.84 -5.31 9.35
CA VAL A 43 17.42 -6.68 9.31
C VAL A 43 18.28 -6.89 8.06
N ASN A 44 17.85 -6.36 6.92
CA ASN A 44 18.54 -6.51 5.65
C ASN A 44 19.62 -5.43 5.41
N GLY A 45 19.66 -4.38 6.24
CA GLY A 45 20.64 -3.31 6.18
C GLY A 45 21.97 -3.64 6.86
N LYS A 46 22.94 -2.71 6.79
CA LYS A 46 24.26 -2.83 7.45
C LYS A 46 24.21 -2.68 8.99
N ALA A 47 23.03 -2.48 9.58
CA ALA A 47 22.82 -2.30 11.01
C ALA A 47 22.77 -3.63 11.80
N GLN A 48 23.36 -4.70 11.25
CA GLN A 48 23.34 -6.06 11.82
C GLN A 48 24.04 -6.19 13.20
N ASN A 49 24.74 -5.16 13.66
CA ASN A 49 25.54 -5.19 14.88
C ASN A 49 24.77 -4.82 16.16
N VAL A 50 23.45 -4.60 16.10
CA VAL A 50 22.65 -4.34 17.31
C VAL A 50 22.03 -5.65 17.83
N PRO A 51 22.44 -6.16 19.01
CA PRO A 51 22.05 -7.49 19.51
C PRO A 51 20.55 -7.74 19.63
N LEU A 52 19.76 -6.67 19.84
CA LEU A 52 18.31 -6.73 19.98
C LEU A 52 17.60 -7.26 18.72
N PHE A 53 18.22 -7.13 17.53
CA PHE A 53 17.59 -7.56 16.27
C PHE A 53 17.90 -9.02 15.89
N GLY A 54 18.80 -9.72 16.61
CA GLY A 54 19.10 -11.12 16.34
C GLY A 54 17.89 -12.04 16.61
N SER A 55 17.14 -11.77 17.68
CA SER A 55 15.87 -12.45 17.99
C SER A 55 14.74 -12.02 17.06
N LEU A 56 14.69 -10.74 16.67
CA LEU A 56 13.71 -10.23 15.71
C LEU A 56 13.92 -10.80 14.30
N LYS A 57 15.17 -11.04 13.90
CA LYS A 57 15.52 -11.64 12.61
C LYS A 57 14.84 -13.00 12.42
N LYS A 58 14.85 -13.88 13.42
CA LYS A 58 14.14 -15.17 13.36
C LYS A 58 12.61 -15.06 13.26
N LEU A 59 12.04 -13.98 13.81
CA LEU A 59 10.60 -13.71 13.68
C LEU A 59 10.24 -13.14 12.30
N LEU A 60 11.18 -12.45 11.66
CA LEU A 60 11.02 -11.84 10.34
C LEU A 60 11.52 -12.74 9.20
N GLU A 61 12.24 -13.82 9.51
CA GLU A 61 12.63 -14.89 8.60
C GLU A 61 11.36 -15.56 8.03
N GLY A 62 11.04 -15.23 6.77
CA GLY A 62 9.81 -15.65 6.09
C GLY A 62 8.90 -14.50 5.68
N SER A 63 9.11 -13.28 6.19
CA SER A 63 8.47 -12.09 5.64
C SER A 63 8.98 -11.81 4.23
N HIS A 64 8.08 -11.59 3.28
CA HIS A 64 8.48 -11.14 1.95
C HIS A 64 9.25 -9.82 2.10
N PRO A 65 10.44 -9.69 1.49
CA PRO A 65 11.29 -8.52 1.73
C PRO A 65 10.70 -7.21 1.19
N TYR A 66 9.68 -7.29 0.33
CA TYR A 66 9.10 -6.16 -0.38
C TYR A 66 7.60 -6.06 -0.17
N ASN A 67 7.19 -4.90 0.34
CA ASN A 67 5.82 -4.42 0.33
C ASN A 67 5.53 -3.75 -1.03
N LYS A 68 4.26 -3.41 -1.26
CA LYS A 68 3.86 -2.54 -2.37
C LYS A 68 3.17 -1.30 -1.81
N THR A 69 3.59 -0.13 -2.28
CA THR A 69 2.89 1.12 -1.97
C THR A 69 2.17 1.62 -3.22
N LEU A 70 0.85 1.79 -3.13
CA LEU A 70 0.02 2.29 -4.22
C LEU A 70 -0.35 3.76 -3.96
N PHE A 71 -0.34 4.55 -5.02
CA PHE A 71 -0.82 5.92 -5.05
C PHE A 71 -1.90 6.06 -6.11
N ALA A 72 -3.12 6.37 -5.70
CA ALA A 72 -4.23 6.69 -6.61
C ALA A 72 -4.77 8.08 -6.27
N VAL A 73 -4.80 8.98 -7.26
CA VAL A 73 -5.42 10.29 -7.07
C VAL A 73 -6.89 10.19 -7.45
N ILE A 74 -7.77 10.37 -6.46
CA ILE A 74 -9.22 10.19 -6.61
C ILE A 74 -9.90 11.55 -6.43
N GLU A 75 -10.72 11.91 -7.41
CA GLU A 75 -11.53 13.12 -7.40
C GLU A 75 -12.95 12.80 -6.90
N GLY A 76 -13.39 13.51 -5.86
CA GLY A 76 -14.73 13.33 -5.29
C GLY A 76 -14.73 12.41 -4.07
N THR A 77 -15.49 12.83 -3.05
CA THR A 77 -15.57 12.12 -1.77
C THR A 77 -16.27 10.77 -1.90
N GLU A 78 -17.33 10.70 -2.71
CA GLU A 78 -18.11 9.47 -2.87
C GLU A 78 -17.28 8.33 -3.49
N LEU A 79 -16.54 8.60 -4.57
CA LEU A 79 -15.68 7.59 -5.20
C LEU A 79 -14.57 7.14 -4.25
N LEU A 80 -13.97 8.08 -3.51
CA LEU A 80 -12.95 7.78 -2.51
C LEU A 80 -13.49 6.86 -1.40
N GLU A 81 -14.65 7.17 -0.84
CA GLU A 81 -15.28 6.36 0.21
C GLU A 81 -15.67 4.97 -0.28
N LYS A 82 -16.23 4.86 -1.49
CA LYS A 82 -16.50 3.56 -2.12
C LYS A 82 -15.24 2.74 -2.31
N THR A 83 -14.16 3.37 -2.80
CA THR A 83 -12.86 2.71 -3.00
C THR A 83 -12.26 2.21 -1.69
N ILE A 84 -12.29 3.05 -0.65
CA ILE A 84 -11.83 2.68 0.71
C ILE A 84 -12.62 1.47 1.21
N LYS A 85 -13.96 1.48 1.07
CA LYS A 85 -14.81 0.39 1.52
C LYS A 85 -14.52 -0.91 0.77
N GLU A 86 -14.39 -0.85 -0.54
CA GLU A 86 -14.11 -2.05 -1.37
C GLU A 86 -12.78 -2.70 -0.98
N ILE A 87 -11.72 -1.91 -0.75
CA ILE A 87 -10.44 -2.43 -0.26
C ILE A 87 -10.59 -3.08 1.14
N GLN A 88 -11.40 -2.50 2.02
CA GLN A 88 -11.66 -3.10 3.33
C GLN A 88 -12.35 -4.45 3.23
N GLU A 89 -13.29 -4.61 2.28
CA GLU A 89 -13.97 -5.87 2.02
C GLU A 89 -13.01 -6.92 1.43
N ILE A 90 -12.18 -6.55 0.43
CA ILE A 90 -11.14 -7.43 -0.14
C ILE A 90 -10.21 -7.97 0.95
N LEU A 91 -9.86 -7.14 1.93
CA LEU A 91 -8.94 -7.49 3.01
C LEU A 91 -9.66 -8.07 4.25
N PHE A 92 -10.98 -8.22 4.24
CA PHE A 92 -11.77 -8.58 5.42
C PHE A 92 -11.35 -9.95 6.00
N ASP A 93 -11.14 -10.94 5.13
CA ASP A 93 -10.75 -12.30 5.51
C ASP A 93 -9.24 -12.50 5.67
N HIS A 94 -8.44 -11.41 5.69
CA HIS A 94 -7.00 -11.52 5.86
C HIS A 94 -6.64 -12.18 7.20
N LYS A 95 -5.93 -13.31 7.13
CA LYS A 95 -5.42 -14.04 8.30
C LYS A 95 -3.93 -13.76 8.49
N GLY A 96 -3.55 -13.31 9.69
CA GLY A 96 -2.16 -13.03 10.07
C GLY A 96 -1.90 -11.54 10.38
N PRO A 97 -0.67 -11.19 10.77
CA PRO A 97 -0.34 -9.81 11.11
C PRO A 97 -0.43 -8.88 9.90
N GLY A 98 -1.36 -7.93 9.97
CA GLY A 98 -1.47 -6.68 9.20
C GLY A 98 -1.32 -6.79 7.67
N ALA A 99 -2.45 -6.87 6.96
CA ALA A 99 -2.52 -6.78 5.49
C ALA A 99 -1.83 -5.52 4.92
N GLY A 100 -1.78 -4.47 5.73
CA GLY A 100 -1.31 -3.16 5.33
C GLY A 100 -2.05 -2.06 6.07
N PHE A 101 -1.96 -0.84 5.54
CA PHE A 101 -2.80 0.28 5.95
C PHE A 101 -2.99 1.25 4.78
N MET A 102 -4.01 2.08 4.85
CA MET A 102 -4.25 3.13 3.87
C MET A 102 -4.56 4.46 4.54
N PHE A 103 -4.24 5.55 3.86
CA PHE A 103 -4.50 6.90 4.33
C PHE A 103 -4.66 7.85 3.15
N THR A 104 -5.19 9.04 3.41
CA THR A 104 -5.45 10.05 2.38
C THR A 104 -4.58 11.28 2.59
N ILE A 105 -4.18 11.89 1.48
CA ILE A 105 -3.45 13.16 1.45
C ILE A 105 -4.24 14.13 0.57
N PRO A 106 -4.61 15.34 1.06
CA PRO A 106 -5.24 16.36 0.22
C PRO A 106 -4.35 16.74 -0.96
N VAL A 107 -4.91 16.73 -2.17
CA VAL A 107 -4.19 17.13 -3.39
C VAL A 107 -4.65 18.53 -3.78
N GLY A 108 -3.72 19.47 -3.73
CA GLY A 108 -3.98 20.86 -4.10
C GLY A 108 -4.19 21.05 -5.61
N ASN A 109 -3.23 20.59 -6.42
CA ASN A 109 -3.25 20.72 -7.88
C ASN A 109 -2.78 19.44 -8.56
N ILE A 110 -3.29 19.19 -9.77
CA ILE A 110 -2.89 18.07 -10.64
C ILE A 110 -2.59 18.65 -12.01
N MET A 111 -1.42 18.33 -12.57
CA MET A 111 -1.01 18.72 -13.91
C MET A 111 -0.76 17.45 -14.73
N LYS A 112 -1.41 17.33 -15.88
CA LYS A 112 -1.08 16.26 -16.83
C LYS A 112 0.22 16.59 -17.54
N LEU A 113 1.09 15.59 -17.70
CA LEU A 113 2.32 15.71 -18.47
C LEU A 113 2.16 14.90 -19.75
N GLY A 114 2.47 15.50 -20.90
CA GLY A 114 2.20 14.92 -22.23
C GLY A 114 0.82 15.30 -22.79
N ASN A 115 0.61 15.04 -24.08
CA ASN A 115 -0.63 15.39 -24.77
C ASN A 115 -1.64 14.22 -24.71
N ASN A 116 -2.74 14.47 -23.99
CA ASN A 116 -4.04 13.79 -23.94
C ASN A 116 -4.10 12.30 -23.61
#